data_AF-A0A9Q0EU03-F1
#
_entry.id   AF-A0A9Q0EU03-F1
#
_cell.length_a   1.000
_cell.length_b   1.000
_cell.length_c   1.000
_cell.angle_alpha   90.00
_cell.angle_beta   90.00
_cell.angle_gamma   90.00
#
_symmetry.space_group_name_H-M   'P 1'
#
loop_
_entity.id
_entity.type
_entity.pdbx_description
1 polymer ?
#
loop_
_entity_poly.entity_id
_entity_poly.type
_entity_poly.pdbx_seq_one_letter_code
_entity_poly.pdbx_strand_id
1 'polypeptide(L)'
;MMTFLPKLLLLVLLAFPATILMKGPGVAAQDATEDEEAEAGEEDVVDDATAEDEDDEAEVEDDENTELTEEKEEEEEALVGEVRASPNADTIILFVKGEDFPANEVVKFMLGFTNKGSESFVVESLDASFRYPQDFQFYIQNFTALQLGLVVPAGRQASFEYSFIPAEPMGGRPFGLVINLNYKDSNGIMFQDAVFNQTVTVIEREDGLDGETIFMYVFLSGLGLLVVVGLHQLLESRKRRRPAPKMEMGTSSHNDVDMSWIPAETLNHINKASPRKRNQKRSAGSDE
;
A
#
# COMPACT_ATOMS: atom_id res chain seq x y z
N MET A 1 5.70 7.70 46.00
CA MET A 1 4.46 7.61 45.20
C MET A 1 4.61 8.08 43.75
N MET A 2 5.15 9.27 43.46
CA MET A 2 5.16 9.82 42.09
C MET A 2 6.02 9.10 41.02
N THR A 3 6.86 8.12 41.38
CA THR A 3 7.71 7.36 40.43
C THR A 3 6.96 6.35 39.56
N PHE A 4 5.72 5.98 39.92
CA PHE A 4 4.89 5.08 39.13
C PHE A 4 4.01 5.80 38.11
N LEU A 5 3.67 7.08 38.36
CA LEU A 5 2.82 7.88 37.48
C LEU A 5 3.34 8.03 36.04
N PRO A 6 4.64 8.32 35.77
CA PRO A 6 5.13 8.40 34.39
C PRO A 6 5.17 7.02 33.70
N LYS A 7 5.37 5.94 34.45
CA LYS A 7 5.33 4.57 33.90
C LYS A 7 3.91 4.17 33.52
N LEU A 8 2.93 4.51 34.37
CA LEU A 8 1.50 4.32 34.08
C LEU A 8 1.08 5.12 32.83
N LEU A 9 1.49 6.38 32.74
CA LEU A 9 1.16 7.25 31.60
C LEU A 9 1.75 6.74 30.28
N LEU A 10 3.00 6.26 30.29
CA LEU A 10 3.63 5.65 29.11
C LEU A 10 2.91 4.35 28.70
N LEU A 11 2.54 3.50 29.66
CA LEU A 11 1.77 2.27 29.40
C LEU A 11 0.38 2.59 28.81
N VAL A 12 -0.33 3.59 29.35
CA VAL A 12 -1.61 4.07 28.80
C VAL A 12 -1.44 4.63 27.39
N LEU A 13 -0.42 5.45 27.14
CA LEU A 13 -0.18 6.07 25.84
C LEU A 13 0.20 5.05 24.75
N LEU A 14 0.83 3.93 25.12
CA LEU A 14 1.15 2.82 24.22
C LEU A 14 -0.06 1.86 24.03
N ALA A 15 -0.85 1.62 25.07
CA ALA A 15 -2.03 0.74 25.00
C ALA A 15 -3.24 1.39 24.30
N PHE A 16 -3.42 2.71 24.41
CA PHE A 16 -4.55 3.44 23.83
C PHE A 16 -4.75 3.19 22.32
N PRO A 17 -3.74 3.36 21.43
CA PRO A 17 -3.92 3.05 20.00
C PRO A 17 -4.24 1.56 19.75
N ALA A 18 -3.61 0.63 20.48
CA ALA A 18 -3.89 -0.80 20.35
C ALA A 18 -5.35 -1.16 20.70
N THR A 19 -5.94 -0.50 21.71
CA THR A 19 -7.35 -0.70 22.08
C THR A 19 -8.36 -0.10 21.09
N ILE A 20 -7.92 0.82 20.22
CA ILE A 20 -8.74 1.35 19.12
C ILE A 20 -8.65 0.40 17.91
N LEU A 21 -7.45 -0.09 17.60
CA LEU A 21 -7.22 -1.04 16.49
C LEU A 21 -7.98 -2.36 16.67
N MET A 22 -8.11 -2.87 17.90
CA MET A 22 -8.91 -4.06 18.22
C MET A 22 -10.43 -3.85 18.19
N LYS A 23 -10.94 -2.73 17.65
CA LYS A 23 -12.38 -2.42 17.65
C LYS A 23 -12.96 -2.00 16.29
N GLY A 24 -12.43 -2.59 15.21
CA GLY A 24 -13.16 -2.69 13.94
C GLY A 24 -14.45 -3.52 14.08
N PRO A 25 -15.40 -3.41 13.13
CA PRO A 25 -16.64 -4.17 13.15
C PRO A 25 -16.38 -5.66 12.92
N GLY A 26 -16.72 -6.50 13.90
CA GLY A 26 -16.50 -7.94 13.83
C GLY A 26 -17.43 -8.64 12.83
N VAL A 27 -16.90 -8.99 11.66
CA VAL A 27 -17.48 -10.01 10.78
C VAL A 27 -16.94 -11.36 11.21
N ALA A 28 -17.82 -12.22 11.74
CA ALA A 28 -17.44 -13.57 12.14
C ALA A 28 -17.48 -14.51 10.93
N ALA A 29 -16.31 -14.93 10.46
CA ALA A 29 -16.15 -16.07 9.57
C ALA A 29 -15.27 -17.10 10.27
N GLN A 30 -15.75 -18.33 10.36
CA GLN A 30 -14.97 -19.48 10.81
C GLN A 30 -14.57 -20.27 9.56
N ASP A 31 -13.29 -20.56 9.39
CA ASP A 31 -12.86 -21.93 9.08
C ASP A 31 -11.42 -22.16 9.54
N ALA A 32 -10.98 -23.43 9.55
CA ALA A 32 -9.64 -23.81 10.00
C ALA A 32 -9.07 -24.99 9.21
N THR A 33 -7.86 -24.83 8.69
CA THR A 33 -6.95 -25.89 8.23
C THR A 33 -5.51 -25.50 8.55
N GLU A 34 -4.69 -26.50 8.88
CA GLU A 34 -3.30 -26.37 9.34
C GLU A 34 -2.31 -26.84 8.24
N ASP A 35 -1.02 -26.98 8.60
CA ASP A 35 0.09 -27.63 7.83
C ASP A 35 0.66 -26.82 6.63
N GLU A 36 1.95 -26.41 6.60
CA GLU A 36 3.22 -27.16 6.33
C GLU A 36 3.39 -27.53 4.84
N GLU A 37 4.54 -27.42 4.14
CA GLU A 37 5.99 -27.21 4.41
C GLU A 37 6.54 -26.19 3.34
N ALA A 38 7.80 -25.74 3.13
CA ALA A 38 9.11 -25.57 3.79
C ALA A 38 10.12 -25.16 2.65
N GLU A 39 11.45 -25.23 2.89
CA GLU A 39 12.59 -24.78 2.01
C GLU A 39 12.71 -23.25 1.81
N ALA A 40 13.82 -22.56 2.11
CA ALA A 40 15.24 -22.67 1.66
C ALA A 40 15.42 -22.16 0.21
N GLY A 41 16.36 -21.26 -0.12
CA GLY A 41 17.83 -21.31 0.04
C GLY A 41 18.43 -21.62 -1.36
N GLU A 42 19.53 -21.04 -1.87
CA GLU A 42 20.65 -20.24 -1.32
C GLU A 42 21.18 -19.24 -2.41
N GLU A 43 22.32 -18.56 -2.20
CA GLU A 43 22.94 -17.58 -3.13
C GLU A 43 24.33 -18.02 -3.65
N ASP A 44 24.61 -17.85 -4.96
CA ASP A 44 25.93 -17.66 -5.63
C ASP A 44 25.62 -17.19 -7.10
N VAL A 45 26.21 -16.22 -7.80
CA VAL A 45 27.43 -15.37 -7.73
C VAL A 45 28.64 -15.90 -8.54
N VAL A 46 29.41 -14.97 -9.16
CA VAL A 46 30.56 -15.10 -10.12
C VAL A 46 30.29 -15.85 -11.46
N ASP A 47 30.96 -15.65 -12.60
CA ASP A 47 31.92 -14.67 -13.22
C ASP A 47 31.97 -15.02 -14.75
N ASP A 48 32.40 -14.24 -15.77
CA ASP A 48 32.93 -12.88 -15.99
C ASP A 48 32.66 -12.50 -17.50
N ALA A 49 33.46 -11.63 -18.13
CA ALA A 49 33.50 -11.18 -19.54
C ALA A 49 33.56 -12.30 -20.63
N THR A 50 33.40 -12.04 -21.95
CA THR A 50 33.74 -10.85 -22.76
C THR A 50 32.89 -10.75 -24.05
N ALA A 51 32.80 -9.57 -24.67
CA ALA A 51 32.23 -9.35 -25.99
C ALA A 51 33.24 -9.59 -27.13
N GLU A 52 32.78 -9.75 -28.37
CA GLU A 52 33.15 -8.95 -29.56
C GLU A 52 31.96 -8.92 -30.55
N ASP A 53 31.84 -7.87 -31.36
CA ASP A 53 30.81 -7.71 -32.41
C ASP A 53 31.39 -8.07 -33.80
N GLU A 54 30.68 -8.85 -34.62
CA GLU A 54 30.88 -8.88 -36.08
C GLU A 54 29.51 -8.96 -36.79
N ASP A 55 29.21 -7.95 -37.63
CA ASP A 55 28.14 -8.01 -38.64
C ASP A 55 28.60 -8.88 -39.83
N ASP A 56 27.73 -9.73 -40.39
CA ASP A 56 27.90 -10.25 -41.75
C ASP A 56 26.52 -10.42 -42.42
N GLU A 57 26.31 -9.78 -43.57
CA GLU A 57 25.05 -9.86 -44.33
C GLU A 57 25.13 -10.99 -45.36
N ALA A 58 24.14 -11.89 -45.32
CA ALA A 58 23.98 -12.96 -46.31
C ALA A 58 22.56 -12.97 -46.89
N GLU A 59 22.39 -12.39 -48.08
CA GLU A 59 21.20 -12.60 -48.91
C GLU A 59 21.08 -14.09 -49.28
N VAL A 60 19.93 -14.69 -49.00
CA VAL A 60 19.47 -15.93 -49.64
C VAL A 60 17.99 -15.79 -50.02
N GLU A 61 17.74 -15.55 -51.30
CA GLU A 61 16.44 -15.84 -51.91
C GLU A 61 16.30 -17.37 -52.05
N ASP A 62 15.19 -17.94 -51.61
CA ASP A 62 14.58 -19.12 -52.25
C ASP A 62 13.09 -19.21 -51.84
N ASP A 63 12.27 -19.76 -52.74
CA ASP A 63 10.81 -19.54 -52.79
C ASP A 63 10.03 -20.88 -52.70
N GLU A 64 9.45 -21.19 -51.53
CA GLU A 64 8.50 -22.31 -51.36
C GLU A 64 7.23 -21.90 -50.59
N ASN A 65 6.28 -21.31 -51.32
CA ASN A 65 4.83 -21.55 -51.24
C ASN A 65 4.25 -22.14 -49.92
N THR A 66 3.58 -21.29 -49.14
CA THR A 66 2.54 -21.70 -48.19
C THR A 66 1.22 -20.95 -48.42
N GLU A 67 0.64 -21.12 -49.61
CA GLU A 67 -0.78 -20.84 -49.86
C GLU A 67 -1.64 -21.83 -49.04
N LEU A 68 -2.17 -21.41 -47.88
CA LEU A 68 -3.40 -21.96 -47.23
C LEU A 68 -3.71 -21.24 -45.89
N THR A 69 -4.99 -20.88 -45.72
CA THR A 69 -5.71 -20.38 -44.50
C THR A 69 -5.97 -18.88 -44.29
N GLU A 70 -6.32 -18.13 -45.33
CA GLU A 70 -7.11 -16.88 -45.17
C GLU A 70 -8.63 -17.16 -45.13
N GLU A 71 -9.11 -18.26 -45.72
CA GLU A 71 -10.54 -18.66 -45.83
C GLU A 71 -11.30 -18.80 -44.49
N LYS A 72 -10.63 -18.68 -43.34
CA LYS A 72 -11.28 -18.78 -42.02
C LYS A 72 -11.67 -17.43 -41.42
N GLU A 73 -11.08 -16.32 -41.87
CA GLU A 73 -11.44 -14.98 -41.37
C GLU A 73 -12.68 -14.41 -42.11
N GLU A 74 -12.84 -14.74 -43.40
CA GLU A 74 -14.00 -14.31 -44.21
C GLU A 74 -15.35 -14.88 -43.72
N GLU A 75 -15.39 -16.08 -43.10
CA GLU A 75 -16.63 -16.62 -42.52
C GLU A 75 -17.08 -15.89 -41.24
N GLU A 76 -16.18 -15.22 -40.51
CA GLU A 76 -16.55 -14.43 -39.32
C GLU A 76 -17.00 -13.00 -39.70
N GLU A 77 -16.40 -12.36 -40.72
CA GLU A 77 -16.87 -11.05 -41.21
C GLU A 77 -18.27 -11.10 -41.86
N ALA A 78 -18.67 -12.25 -42.42
CA ALA A 78 -19.97 -12.43 -43.08
C ALA A 78 -21.19 -12.26 -42.14
N LEU A 79 -21.00 -12.26 -40.82
CA LEU A 79 -22.07 -12.10 -39.83
C LEU A 79 -22.23 -10.66 -39.28
N VAL A 80 -21.45 -9.68 -39.77
CA VAL A 80 -21.56 -8.26 -39.33
C VAL A 80 -22.76 -7.53 -39.97
N GLY A 81 -23.87 -8.23 -40.19
CA GLY A 81 -25.18 -7.64 -40.44
C GLY A 81 -25.77 -7.12 -39.13
N GLU A 82 -25.64 -5.82 -38.85
CA GLU A 82 -26.04 -5.10 -37.62
C GLU A 82 -27.04 -5.86 -36.72
N VAL A 83 -26.51 -6.65 -35.78
CA VAL A 83 -27.32 -7.47 -34.88
C VAL A 83 -28.03 -6.55 -33.89
N ARG A 84 -29.33 -6.35 -34.11
CA ARG A 84 -30.17 -5.39 -33.37
C ARG A 84 -31.07 -6.10 -32.35
N ALA A 85 -31.63 -5.31 -31.43
CA ALA A 85 -32.66 -5.78 -30.52
C ALA A 85 -33.94 -6.13 -31.30
N SER A 86 -34.61 -7.22 -30.90
CA SER A 86 -35.91 -7.58 -31.46
C SER A 86 -36.99 -6.64 -30.94
N PRO A 87 -37.89 -6.08 -31.79
CA PRO A 87 -38.97 -5.21 -31.34
C PRO A 87 -40.03 -5.92 -30.47
N ASN A 88 -39.90 -7.25 -30.31
CA ASN A 88 -40.76 -8.11 -29.48
C ASN A 88 -40.12 -8.45 -28.11
N ALA A 89 -38.95 -7.90 -27.79
CA ALA A 89 -38.27 -8.09 -26.51
C ALA A 89 -38.03 -6.73 -25.83
N ASP A 90 -38.36 -6.65 -24.53
CA ASP A 90 -37.98 -5.54 -23.67
C ASP A 90 -36.91 -6.00 -22.69
N THR A 91 -35.82 -5.25 -22.58
CA THR A 91 -34.81 -5.43 -21.53
C THR A 91 -34.89 -4.31 -20.49
N ILE A 92 -34.40 -4.60 -19.28
CA ILE A 92 -34.23 -3.63 -18.21
C ILE A 92 -33.04 -4.05 -17.34
N ILE A 93 -32.25 -3.09 -16.88
CA ILE A 93 -31.11 -3.31 -15.98
C ILE A 93 -31.29 -2.53 -14.67
N LEU A 94 -30.86 -3.13 -13.56
CA LEU A 94 -30.84 -2.51 -12.24
C LEU A 94 -29.54 -2.86 -11.51
N PHE A 95 -28.69 -1.87 -11.22
CA PHE A 95 -27.49 -2.06 -10.40
C PHE A 95 -27.87 -2.19 -8.91
N VAL A 96 -27.39 -3.26 -8.25
CA VAL A 96 -27.84 -3.65 -6.90
C VAL A 96 -27.24 -2.76 -5.80
N LYS A 97 -26.03 -2.24 -6.02
CA LYS A 97 -25.31 -1.34 -5.09
C LYS A 97 -25.54 0.15 -5.37
N GLY A 98 -26.32 0.51 -6.40
CA GLY A 98 -26.36 1.86 -6.97
C GLY A 98 -25.44 2.01 -8.19
N GLU A 99 -25.26 3.24 -8.66
CA GLU A 99 -24.52 3.59 -9.89
C GLU A 99 -23.01 3.87 -9.65
N ASP A 100 -22.51 3.54 -8.45
CA ASP A 100 -21.09 3.61 -8.09
C ASP A 100 -20.37 2.32 -8.52
N PHE A 101 -19.24 2.46 -9.23
CA PHE A 101 -18.44 1.35 -9.73
C PHE A 101 -17.07 1.28 -9.02
N PRO A 102 -16.97 0.73 -7.80
CA PRO A 102 -15.71 0.66 -7.07
C PRO A 102 -14.69 -0.28 -7.73
N ALA A 103 -13.45 0.18 -7.84
CA ALA A 103 -12.29 -0.60 -8.24
C ALA A 103 -12.02 -1.73 -7.23
N ASN A 104 -11.57 -2.88 -7.74
CA ASN A 104 -11.28 -4.11 -6.98
C ASN A 104 -12.48 -4.69 -6.17
N GLU A 105 -13.70 -4.19 -6.39
CA GLU A 105 -14.90 -4.66 -5.71
C GLU A 105 -15.93 -5.28 -6.66
N VAL A 106 -16.71 -6.23 -6.13
CA VAL A 106 -17.79 -6.86 -6.89
C VAL A 106 -18.92 -5.86 -7.13
N VAL A 107 -19.04 -5.41 -8.38
CA VAL A 107 -20.22 -4.73 -8.93
C VAL A 107 -21.25 -5.80 -9.27
N LYS A 108 -22.53 -5.54 -8.95
CA LYS A 108 -23.65 -6.45 -9.23
C LYS A 108 -24.80 -5.72 -9.90
N PHE A 109 -25.39 -6.34 -10.91
CA PHE A 109 -26.65 -5.90 -11.50
C PHE A 109 -27.59 -7.09 -11.76
N MET A 110 -28.88 -6.78 -11.84
CA MET A 110 -29.89 -7.72 -12.29
C MET A 110 -30.48 -7.21 -13.62
N LEU A 111 -30.52 -8.09 -14.61
CA LEU A 111 -31.04 -7.84 -15.94
C LEU A 111 -32.36 -8.59 -16.12
N GLY A 112 -33.45 -7.85 -16.33
CA GLY A 112 -34.75 -8.40 -16.69
C GLY A 112 -34.91 -8.47 -18.21
N PHE A 113 -35.42 -9.59 -18.71
CA PHE A 113 -35.78 -9.79 -20.11
C PHE A 113 -37.26 -10.16 -20.20
N THR A 114 -38.04 -9.42 -20.99
CA THR A 114 -39.49 -9.59 -21.14
C THR A 114 -39.86 -9.89 -22.58
N ASN A 115 -40.36 -11.11 -22.83
CA ASN A 115 -40.84 -11.52 -24.14
C ASN A 115 -42.28 -11.01 -24.36
N LYS A 116 -42.44 -10.03 -25.25
CA LYS A 116 -43.74 -9.52 -25.72
C LYS A 116 -44.24 -10.20 -26.99
N GLY A 117 -43.41 -11.02 -27.64
CA GLY A 117 -43.72 -11.73 -28.87
C GLY A 117 -44.68 -12.90 -28.68
N SER A 118 -45.10 -13.47 -29.83
CA SER A 118 -45.90 -14.70 -29.90
C SER A 118 -45.05 -15.98 -29.87
N GLU A 119 -43.75 -15.87 -30.15
CA GLU A 119 -42.80 -16.98 -30.17
C GLU A 119 -41.94 -17.00 -28.90
N SER A 120 -41.06 -17.99 -28.75
CA SER A 120 -40.23 -18.16 -27.55
C SER A 120 -38.77 -17.85 -27.88
N PHE A 121 -38.21 -16.81 -27.23
CA PHE A 121 -36.79 -16.51 -27.33
C PHE A 121 -35.95 -17.48 -26.48
N VAL A 122 -34.71 -17.70 -26.89
CA VAL A 122 -33.67 -18.38 -26.11
C VAL A 122 -32.59 -17.35 -25.81
N VAL A 123 -32.41 -17.01 -24.55
CA VAL A 123 -31.34 -16.10 -24.09
C VAL A 123 -30.05 -16.92 -23.99
N GLU A 124 -29.04 -16.58 -24.79
CA GLU A 124 -27.84 -17.39 -24.97
C GLU A 124 -26.70 -16.97 -24.05
N SER A 125 -26.24 -15.71 -24.15
CA SER A 125 -25.21 -15.13 -23.30
C SER A 125 -25.54 -13.71 -22.86
N LEU A 126 -24.88 -13.29 -21.79
CA LEU A 126 -24.81 -11.92 -21.34
C LEU A 126 -23.33 -11.54 -21.26
N ASP A 127 -22.95 -10.54 -22.05
CA ASP A 127 -21.56 -10.11 -22.20
C ASP A 127 -21.41 -8.70 -21.63
N ALA A 128 -20.32 -8.44 -20.90
CA ALA A 128 -20.01 -7.11 -20.37
C ALA A 128 -18.58 -6.71 -20.73
N SER A 129 -18.35 -5.45 -21.10
CA SER A 129 -17.01 -4.93 -21.34
C SER A 129 -16.86 -3.45 -21.02
N PHE A 130 -15.65 -3.09 -20.60
CA PHE A 130 -15.17 -1.70 -20.60
C PHE A 130 -14.48 -1.38 -21.91
N ARG A 131 -14.78 -0.20 -22.44
CA ARG A 131 -14.33 0.34 -23.73
C ARG A 131 -13.87 1.79 -23.58
N TYR A 132 -13.18 2.32 -24.58
CA TYR A 132 -12.74 3.72 -24.53
C TYR A 132 -13.96 4.67 -24.57
N PRO A 133 -14.06 5.66 -23.65
CA PRO A 133 -15.24 6.54 -23.57
C PRO A 133 -15.35 7.55 -24.73
N GLN A 134 -14.31 7.65 -25.57
CA GLN A 134 -14.31 8.44 -26.80
C GLN A 134 -14.70 7.60 -28.03
N ASP A 135 -14.48 6.29 -28.00
CA ASP A 135 -14.76 5.37 -29.10
C ASP A 135 -15.05 3.96 -28.55
N PHE A 136 -16.31 3.56 -28.67
CA PHE A 136 -16.83 2.31 -28.13
C PHE A 136 -16.54 1.10 -29.06
N GLN A 137 -15.77 1.27 -30.14
CA GLN A 137 -15.23 0.15 -30.92
C GLN A 137 -14.01 -0.49 -30.24
N PHE A 138 -13.24 0.26 -29.46
CA PHE A 138 -12.02 -0.23 -28.82
C PHE A 138 -12.28 -0.77 -27.42
N TYR A 139 -11.97 -2.05 -27.22
CA TYR A 139 -12.08 -2.75 -25.93
C TYR A 139 -10.89 -2.46 -25.02
N ILE A 140 -11.14 -2.39 -23.71
CA ILE A 140 -10.12 -2.23 -22.65
C ILE A 140 -10.10 -3.47 -21.75
N GLN A 141 -11.28 -3.93 -21.31
CA GLN A 141 -11.44 -5.15 -20.53
C GLN A 141 -12.74 -5.84 -20.95
N ASN A 142 -12.66 -7.08 -21.41
CA ASN A 142 -13.81 -7.96 -21.55
C ASN A 142 -13.98 -8.74 -20.25
N PHE A 143 -15.20 -8.72 -19.68
CA PHE A 143 -15.55 -9.57 -18.56
C PHE A 143 -16.03 -10.94 -19.05
N THR A 144 -15.98 -11.95 -18.18
CA THR A 144 -16.41 -13.32 -18.52
C THR A 144 -17.88 -13.32 -18.93
N ALA A 145 -18.16 -13.73 -20.17
CA ALA A 145 -19.53 -13.89 -20.66
C ALA A 145 -20.28 -14.94 -19.82
N LEU A 146 -21.50 -14.61 -19.41
CA LEU A 146 -22.38 -15.54 -18.69
C LEU A 146 -23.26 -16.27 -19.70
N GLN A 147 -22.98 -17.56 -19.94
CA GLN A 147 -23.86 -18.40 -20.74
C GLN A 147 -25.13 -18.75 -19.95
N LEU A 148 -26.29 -18.42 -20.50
CA LEU A 148 -27.60 -18.54 -19.85
C LEU A 148 -28.43 -19.71 -20.41
N GLY A 149 -28.45 -19.88 -21.73
CA GLY A 149 -29.17 -20.96 -22.42
C GLY A 149 -30.68 -21.05 -22.11
N LEU A 150 -31.32 -19.99 -21.63
CA LEU A 150 -32.66 -20.03 -21.04
C LEU A 150 -33.75 -19.70 -22.06
N VAL A 151 -34.70 -20.63 -22.25
CA VAL A 151 -35.90 -20.39 -23.05
C VAL A 151 -36.90 -19.54 -22.27
N VAL A 152 -37.31 -18.39 -22.84
CA VAL A 152 -38.31 -17.47 -22.29
C VAL A 152 -39.58 -17.50 -23.18
N PRO A 153 -40.65 -18.19 -22.76
CA PRO A 153 -41.88 -18.27 -23.53
C PRO A 153 -42.57 -16.93 -23.79
N ALA A 154 -43.39 -16.88 -24.83
CA ALA A 154 -44.27 -15.76 -25.17
C ALA A 154 -45.03 -15.22 -23.94
N GLY A 155 -45.02 -13.90 -23.76
CA GLY A 155 -45.71 -13.23 -22.65
C GLY A 155 -45.11 -13.47 -21.26
N ARG A 156 -43.88 -13.98 -21.15
CA ARG A 156 -43.16 -14.15 -19.87
C ARG A 156 -41.92 -13.28 -19.78
N GLN A 157 -41.49 -13.07 -18.55
CA GLN A 157 -40.21 -12.44 -18.21
C GLN A 157 -39.27 -13.45 -17.54
N ALA A 158 -37.97 -13.24 -17.73
CA ALA A 158 -36.88 -13.84 -16.98
C ALA A 158 -36.06 -12.74 -16.29
N SER A 159 -35.20 -13.13 -15.35
CA SER A 159 -34.28 -12.20 -14.69
C SER A 159 -32.98 -12.91 -14.35
N PHE A 160 -31.86 -12.23 -14.60
CA PHE A 160 -30.51 -12.77 -14.50
C PHE A 160 -29.67 -11.87 -13.60
N GLU A 161 -28.99 -12.44 -12.60
CA GLU A 161 -27.98 -11.72 -11.82
C GLU A 161 -26.63 -11.88 -12.52
N TYR A 162 -25.90 -10.77 -12.70
CA TYR A 162 -24.54 -10.78 -13.19
C TYR A 162 -23.65 -9.91 -12.29
N SER A 163 -22.37 -10.28 -12.20
CA SER A 163 -21.41 -9.59 -11.36
C SER A 163 -20.01 -9.59 -11.98
N PHE A 164 -19.33 -8.46 -11.89
CA PHE A 164 -17.97 -8.27 -12.37
C PHE A 164 -17.15 -7.44 -11.39
N ILE A 165 -15.83 -7.41 -11.57
CA ILE A 165 -14.88 -6.68 -10.73
C ILE A 165 -14.07 -5.74 -11.65
N PRO A 166 -14.25 -4.41 -11.57
CA PRO A 166 -13.36 -3.46 -12.22
C PRO A 166 -11.93 -3.62 -11.70
N ALA A 167 -10.93 -3.70 -12.58
CA ALA A 167 -9.55 -3.85 -12.16
C ALA A 167 -9.05 -2.61 -11.40
N GLU A 168 -8.22 -2.81 -10.37
CA GLU A 168 -7.64 -1.74 -9.53
C GLU A 168 -7.07 -0.53 -10.32
N PRO A 169 -6.21 -0.68 -11.37
CA PRO A 169 -5.66 0.45 -12.13
C PRO A 169 -6.69 1.23 -12.97
N MET A 170 -7.97 0.86 -12.92
CA MET A 170 -9.08 1.62 -13.50
C MET A 170 -9.60 2.72 -12.54
N GLY A 171 -9.15 2.75 -11.28
CA GLY A 171 -9.48 3.79 -10.31
C GLY A 171 -9.35 5.23 -10.85
N GLY A 172 -10.36 6.04 -10.54
CA GLY A 172 -10.38 7.48 -10.86
C GLY A 172 -10.64 7.84 -12.33
N ARG A 173 -10.98 6.88 -13.20
CA ARG A 173 -11.12 7.10 -14.66
C ARG A 173 -12.52 6.78 -15.20
N PRO A 174 -12.98 7.50 -16.25
CA PRO A 174 -14.20 7.17 -16.97
C PRO A 174 -13.97 6.10 -18.05
N PHE A 175 -14.90 5.16 -18.20
CA PHE A 175 -14.89 4.10 -19.21
C PHE A 175 -16.28 3.92 -19.81
N GLY A 176 -16.35 3.56 -21.09
CA GLY A 176 -17.61 3.11 -21.69
C GLY A 176 -17.94 1.71 -21.17
N LEU A 177 -18.97 1.58 -20.33
CA LEU A 177 -19.50 0.27 -19.93
C LEU A 177 -20.57 -0.14 -20.94
N VAL A 178 -20.32 -1.26 -21.61
CA VAL A 178 -21.26 -1.91 -22.53
C VAL A 178 -21.68 -3.25 -21.94
N ILE A 179 -22.99 -3.47 -21.83
CA ILE A 179 -23.59 -4.74 -21.42
C ILE A 179 -24.54 -5.15 -22.55
N ASN A 180 -24.20 -6.25 -23.21
CA ASN A 180 -24.96 -6.84 -24.30
C ASN A 180 -25.71 -8.08 -23.81
N LEU A 181 -26.94 -8.26 -24.28
CA LEU A 181 -27.68 -9.51 -24.14
C LEU A 181 -27.85 -10.14 -25.51
N ASN A 182 -27.34 -11.36 -25.68
CA ASN A 182 -27.44 -12.13 -26.91
C ASN A 182 -28.54 -13.17 -26.77
N TYR A 183 -29.52 -13.16 -27.67
CA TYR A 183 -30.67 -14.06 -27.64
C TYR A 183 -31.17 -14.36 -29.05
N LYS A 184 -31.80 -15.52 -29.26
CA LYS A 184 -32.36 -15.91 -30.55
C LYS A 184 -33.83 -16.27 -30.49
N ASP A 185 -34.52 -16.05 -31.60
CA ASP A 185 -35.91 -16.46 -31.76
C ASP A 185 -36.03 -17.97 -32.08
N SER A 186 -37.25 -18.51 -32.08
CA SER A 186 -37.51 -19.92 -32.42
C SER A 186 -36.98 -20.31 -33.81
N ASN A 187 -36.94 -19.34 -34.72
CA ASN A 187 -36.42 -19.42 -36.07
C ASN A 187 -34.87 -19.43 -36.17
N GLY A 188 -34.17 -19.36 -35.04
CA GLY A 188 -32.69 -19.37 -34.98
C GLY A 188 -32.00 -18.04 -35.32
N ILE A 189 -32.76 -16.98 -35.62
CA ILE A 189 -32.26 -15.64 -35.89
C ILE A 189 -31.70 -15.05 -34.59
N MET A 190 -30.43 -14.63 -34.60
CA MET A 190 -29.76 -13.94 -33.50
C MET A 190 -30.22 -12.49 -33.40
N PHE A 191 -30.39 -12.02 -32.16
CA PHE A 191 -30.65 -10.65 -31.78
C PHE A 191 -29.70 -10.28 -30.64
N GLN A 192 -29.30 -9.01 -30.59
CA GLN A 192 -28.38 -8.47 -29.59
C GLN A 192 -28.94 -7.14 -29.13
N ASP A 193 -29.07 -6.98 -27.81
CA ASP A 193 -29.54 -5.74 -27.22
C ASP A 193 -28.46 -5.14 -26.30
N ALA A 194 -28.14 -3.86 -26.52
CA ALA A 194 -27.14 -3.12 -25.77
C ALA A 194 -27.79 -2.50 -24.52
N VAL A 195 -28.27 -3.37 -23.62
CA VAL A 195 -29.10 -3.06 -22.44
C VAL A 195 -28.48 -1.98 -21.54
N PHE A 196 -27.14 -1.89 -21.52
CA PHE A 196 -26.44 -0.72 -21.00
C PHE A 196 -25.32 -0.32 -21.95
N ASN A 197 -25.23 0.96 -22.26
CA ASN A 197 -24.20 1.54 -23.12
C ASN A 197 -23.97 3.00 -22.73
N GLN A 198 -23.20 3.22 -21.67
CA GLN A 198 -22.94 4.55 -21.09
C GLN A 198 -21.53 4.66 -20.52
N THR A 199 -21.01 5.88 -20.45
CA THR A 199 -19.74 6.16 -19.77
C THR A 199 -19.95 6.23 -18.26
N VAL A 200 -19.27 5.34 -17.52
CA VAL A 200 -19.28 5.28 -16.05
C VAL A 200 -17.90 5.64 -15.50
N THR A 201 -17.83 6.20 -14.29
CA THR A 201 -16.55 6.46 -13.61
C THR A 201 -16.28 5.36 -12.60
N VAL A 202 -15.12 4.69 -12.73
CA VAL A 202 -14.67 3.72 -11.72
C VAL A 202 -14.09 4.50 -10.55
N ILE A 203 -14.68 4.32 -9.36
CA ILE A 203 -14.23 5.00 -8.13
C ILE A 203 -13.13 4.17 -7.46
N GLU A 204 -12.07 4.83 -7.02
CA GLU A 204 -11.05 4.22 -6.18
C GLU A 204 -11.52 4.29 -4.72
N ARG A 205 -11.48 3.17 -3.98
CA ARG A 205 -11.62 3.19 -2.53
C ARG A 205 -10.23 3.18 -1.92
N GLU A 206 -9.87 4.28 -1.27
CA GLU A 206 -8.72 4.34 -0.37
C GLU A 206 -8.92 3.29 0.74
N ASP A 207 -8.12 2.21 0.72
CA ASP A 207 -8.39 1.01 1.55
C ASP A 207 -7.91 1.17 3.01
N GLY A 208 -8.52 2.14 3.69
CA GLY A 208 -8.51 2.34 5.15
C GLY A 208 -7.20 2.80 5.81
N LEU A 209 -6.05 2.57 5.18
CA LEU A 209 -4.72 2.80 5.78
C LEU A 209 -4.05 4.07 5.24
N ASP A 210 -4.52 5.24 5.69
CA ASP A 210 -3.83 6.52 5.42
C ASP A 210 -2.43 6.53 6.06
N GLY A 211 -1.43 6.23 5.23
CA GLY A 211 -0.01 6.24 5.57
C GLY A 211 0.52 7.63 5.93
N GLU A 212 -0.07 8.72 5.42
CA GLU A 212 0.31 10.09 5.81
C GLU A 212 -0.12 10.37 7.25
N THR A 213 -1.37 10.08 7.61
CA THR A 213 -1.86 10.23 8.99
C THR A 213 -1.11 9.32 9.96
N ILE A 214 -0.83 8.07 9.60
CA ILE A 214 -0.03 7.15 10.44
C ILE A 214 1.40 7.68 10.62
N PHE A 215 2.06 8.08 9.53
CA PHE A 215 3.41 8.66 9.58
C PHE A 215 3.43 9.95 10.43
N MET A 216 2.45 10.84 10.27
CA MET A 216 2.30 12.06 11.05
C MET A 216 2.22 11.74 12.55
N TYR A 217 1.40 10.79 12.98
CA TYR A 217 1.29 10.44 14.40
C TYR A 217 2.57 9.78 14.94
N VAL A 218 3.21 8.89 14.18
CA VAL A 218 4.50 8.28 14.57
C VAL A 218 5.58 9.36 14.71
N PHE A 219 5.73 10.22 13.70
CA PHE A 219 6.69 11.33 13.69
C PHE A 219 6.46 12.32 14.84
N LEU A 220 5.20 12.72 15.08
CA LEU A 220 4.84 13.64 16.15
C LEU A 220 5.10 13.02 17.54
N SER A 221 4.89 11.72 17.71
CA SER A 221 5.23 11.00 18.94
C SER A 221 6.75 10.94 19.18
N GLY A 222 7.54 10.69 18.13
CA GLY A 222 9.00 10.69 18.17
C GLY A 222 9.57 12.08 18.49
N LEU A 223 9.03 13.13 17.87
CA LEU A 223 9.38 14.52 18.16
C LEU A 223 9.02 14.91 19.59
N GLY A 224 7.85 14.49 20.09
CA GLY A 224 7.44 14.67 21.48
C GLY A 224 8.41 14.01 22.47
N LEU A 225 8.83 12.77 22.19
CA LEU A 225 9.82 12.06 23.01
C LEU A 225 11.20 12.73 22.95
N LEU A 226 11.63 13.22 21.78
CA LEU A 226 12.86 13.98 21.61
C LEU A 226 12.83 15.27 22.45
N VAL A 227 11.72 16.02 22.44
CA VAL A 227 11.54 17.21 23.28
C VAL A 227 11.61 16.86 24.78
N VAL A 228 10.99 15.77 25.22
CA VAL A 228 11.07 15.31 26.63
C VAL A 228 12.51 14.95 27.02
N VAL A 229 13.24 14.22 26.16
CA VAL A 229 14.65 13.86 26.40
C VAL A 229 15.56 15.10 26.39
N GLY A 230 15.36 16.03 25.46
CA GLY A 230 16.10 17.29 25.39
C GLY A 230 15.89 18.17 26.61
N LEU A 231 14.64 18.28 27.08
CA LEU A 231 14.33 18.96 28.35
C LEU A 231 14.95 18.24 29.56
N HIS A 232 14.98 16.90 29.58
CA HIS A 232 15.65 16.14 30.63
C HIS A 232 17.15 16.46 30.70
N GLN A 233 17.86 16.33 29.57
CA GLN A 233 19.29 16.66 29.47
C GLN A 233 19.60 18.12 29.82
N LEU A 234 18.74 19.06 29.40
CA LEU A 234 18.88 20.49 29.74
C LEU A 234 18.71 20.74 31.25
N LEU A 235 17.77 20.06 31.91
CA LEU A 235 17.56 20.17 33.35
C LEU A 235 18.68 19.49 34.17
N GLU A 236 19.22 18.36 33.71
CA GLU A 236 20.32 17.66 34.37
C GLU A 236 21.67 18.38 34.22
N SER A 237 22.00 18.84 33.01
CA SER A 237 23.20 19.66 32.79
C SER A 237 23.18 20.96 33.62
N ARG A 238 21.99 21.54 33.85
CA ARG A 238 21.80 22.69 34.75
C ARG A 238 21.98 22.33 36.22
N LYS A 239 21.52 21.16 36.69
CA LYS A 239 21.78 20.63 38.05
C LYS A 239 23.28 20.40 38.31
N ARG A 240 24.04 20.02 37.28
CA ARG A 240 25.50 19.77 37.37
C ARG A 240 26.34 21.03 37.64
N ARG A 241 25.75 22.24 37.55
CA ARG A 241 26.41 23.53 37.84
C ARG A 241 26.30 24.00 39.31
N ARG A 242 26.23 23.08 40.27
CA ARG A 242 26.50 23.43 41.68
C ARG A 242 28.02 23.53 41.87
N PRO A 243 28.58 24.63 42.41
CA PRO A 243 29.99 24.66 42.76
C PRO A 243 30.26 23.58 43.81
N ALA A 244 31.39 22.88 43.69
CA ALA A 244 31.78 21.89 44.68
C ALA A 244 31.86 22.54 46.07
N PRO A 245 31.39 21.86 47.14
CA PRO A 245 31.56 22.39 48.50
C PRO A 245 33.06 22.61 48.75
N LYS A 246 33.41 23.79 49.29
CA LYS A 246 34.80 24.11 49.63
C LYS A 246 35.25 23.17 50.75
N MET A 247 35.92 22.08 50.38
CA MET A 247 36.51 21.16 51.34
C MET A 247 37.67 21.86 52.03
N GLU A 248 37.51 22.16 53.32
CA GLU A 248 38.49 22.89 54.11
C GLU A 248 39.74 22.04 54.35
N MET A 249 40.74 22.20 53.50
CA MET A 249 42.09 21.70 53.77
C MET A 249 42.67 22.50 54.94
N GLY A 250 42.58 21.94 56.15
CA GLY A 250 43.06 22.59 57.36
C GLY A 250 44.55 22.94 57.32
N THR A 251 44.88 24.13 57.82
CA THR A 251 46.21 24.48 58.36
C THR A 251 47.42 24.29 57.42
N SER A 252 47.29 24.58 56.12
CA SER A 252 48.45 24.66 55.20
C SER A 252 49.01 26.08 54.99
N SER A 253 48.46 27.10 55.65
CA SER A 253 49.02 28.47 55.68
C SER A 253 49.99 28.60 56.86
N HIS A 254 51.28 28.48 56.60
CA HIS A 254 52.34 28.64 57.61
C HIS A 254 52.73 30.11 57.84
N ASN A 255 51.91 31.05 57.35
CA ASN A 255 52.21 32.49 57.25
C ASN A 255 51.44 33.36 58.27
N ASP A 256 50.55 32.75 59.06
CA ASP A 256 49.75 33.38 60.15
C ASP A 256 50.19 32.90 61.55
N VAL A 257 51.35 32.25 61.64
CA VAL A 257 51.93 31.78 62.92
C VAL A 257 52.93 32.82 63.40
N ASP A 258 52.67 33.46 64.55
CA ASP A 258 53.59 34.42 65.12
C ASP A 258 54.82 33.71 65.75
N MET A 259 56.01 34.13 65.33
CA MET A 259 57.30 33.65 65.83
C MET A 259 57.94 34.58 66.87
N SER A 260 57.24 35.64 67.30
CA SER A 260 57.73 36.63 68.30
C SER A 260 58.19 36.01 69.63
N TRP A 261 57.67 34.84 70.00
CA TRP A 261 58.06 34.10 71.20
C TRP A 261 59.40 33.35 71.09
N ILE A 262 59.94 33.18 69.87
CA ILE A 262 61.15 32.40 69.60
C ILE A 262 62.38 33.32 69.65
N PRO A 263 63.45 32.97 70.38
CA PRO A 263 64.68 33.76 70.39
C PRO A 263 65.26 34.00 68.99
N ALA A 264 65.72 35.22 68.73
CA ALA A 264 66.16 35.65 67.40
C ALA A 264 67.31 34.80 66.82
N GLU A 265 68.20 34.28 67.67
CA GLU A 265 69.28 33.38 67.25
C GLU A 265 68.76 32.08 66.62
N THR A 266 67.77 31.44 67.25
CA THR A 266 67.10 30.24 66.72
C THR A 266 66.31 30.54 65.43
N LEU A 267 65.65 31.69 65.35
CA LEU A 267 64.89 32.12 64.18
C LEU A 267 65.81 32.30 62.95
N ASN A 268 66.99 32.87 63.16
CA ASN A 268 68.03 33.04 62.13
C ASN A 268 68.63 31.70 61.66
N HIS A 269 68.75 30.70 62.53
CA HIS A 269 69.16 29.35 62.14
C HIS A 269 68.11 28.65 61.25
N ILE A 270 66.83 28.74 61.62
CA ILE A 270 65.73 28.09 60.88
C ILE A 270 65.62 28.64 59.45
N ASN A 271 65.60 29.97 59.30
CA ASN A 271 65.50 30.60 57.98
C ASN A 271 66.69 30.28 57.05
N LYS A 272 67.87 30.01 57.60
CA LYS A 272 69.09 29.73 56.83
C LYS A 272 69.21 28.27 56.38
N ALA A 273 68.34 27.38 56.86
CA ALA A 273 68.39 25.93 56.61
C ALA A 273 67.34 25.41 55.61
N SER A 274 66.43 26.26 55.09
CA SER A 274 65.27 25.82 54.30
C SER A 274 65.64 25.39 52.86
N PRO A 275 65.44 24.12 52.46
CA PRO A 275 65.73 23.66 51.11
C PRO A 275 64.59 24.04 50.14
N ARG A 276 64.89 24.92 49.18
CA ARG A 276 63.95 25.39 48.14
C ARG A 276 63.44 24.24 47.26
N LYS A 277 62.30 23.64 47.63
CA LYS A 277 61.67 22.53 46.89
C LYS A 277 61.42 22.91 45.43
N ARG A 278 62.04 22.17 44.50
CA ARG A 278 61.88 22.30 43.06
C ARG A 278 60.66 21.51 42.59
N ASN A 279 59.53 22.18 42.35
CA ASN A 279 58.35 21.54 41.74
C ASN A 279 58.69 21.03 40.33
N GLN A 280 58.66 19.72 40.14
CA GLN A 280 58.62 19.11 38.81
C GLN A 280 57.16 18.98 38.36
N LYS A 281 56.78 19.70 37.29
CA LYS A 281 55.61 19.31 36.49
C LYS A 281 55.96 18.02 35.75
N ARG A 282 55.12 16.98 35.87
CA ARG A 282 55.09 15.89 34.89
C ARG A 282 54.05 16.28 33.83
N SER A 283 54.41 16.24 32.56
CA SER A 283 53.47 16.39 31.45
C SER A 283 52.57 15.16 31.35
N ALA A 284 51.37 15.34 30.81
CA ALA A 284 50.54 14.22 30.39
C ALA A 284 51.20 13.49 29.22
N GLY A 285 51.03 12.17 29.15
CA GLY A 285 51.16 11.43 27.89
C GLY A 285 49.87 11.57 27.10
N SER A 286 49.99 11.60 25.76
CA SER A 286 48.87 11.21 24.90
C SER A 286 48.82 9.69 24.87
N ASP A 287 47.61 9.15 24.77
CA ASP A 287 47.35 7.79 24.28
C ASP A 287 46.42 7.93 23.06
N GLU A 288 46.26 6.86 22.29
CA GLU A 288 45.57 6.83 20.98
C GLU A 288 44.03 6.84 21.05
#